data_AF-A0A2X3CB30-F1
#
_entry.id   AF-A0A2X3CB30-F1
#
_cell.length_a   1.000
_cell.length_b   1.000
_cell.length_c   1.000
_cell.angle_alpha   90.00
_cell.angle_beta   90.00
_cell.angle_gamma   90.00
#
_symmetry.space_group_name_H-M   'P 1'
#
loop_
_entity.id
_entity.type
_entity.pdbx_description
1 polymer ?
#
loop_
_entity_poly.entity_id
_entity_poly.type
_entity_poly.pdbx_seq_one_letter_code
_entity_poly.pdbx_strand_id
1 'polypeptide(L)'
;MDFSHAKKSIKHEIDKLADHVLIVPEQNSHIIVSHAGTTTEVAMLRKNGETQCFISGPQESFWLVQTDNINSRCLESQIEKHLLACLPQGVKDITITLRPESINGDSYHYSHGLKKHRGNCQRIAHGHRSAIRIFVDGERSHMWEQKWATRWNNAYLLSREDVVTVTTLSPRAVAYWHKGLTCSSWRSSQGYFEIMLCSEVVDILPCDTTVESLALFIRQSIEHGLPAAKIEVHAFEGVGKGAIA
;
A
#
# COMPACT_ATOMS: atom_id res chain seq x y z
N MET A 1 -36.27 4.31 -6.80
CA MET A 1 -35.19 3.84 -5.92
C MET A 1 -34.60 5.05 -5.23
N ASP A 2 -34.40 5.00 -3.92
CA ASP A 2 -33.74 6.10 -3.21
C ASP A 2 -32.26 6.16 -3.60
N PHE A 3 -31.86 7.28 -4.20
CA PHE A 3 -30.51 7.51 -4.71
C PHE A 3 -29.46 7.50 -3.59
N SER A 4 -29.86 7.83 -2.35
CA SER A 4 -28.98 7.83 -1.19
C SER A 4 -28.60 6.41 -0.76
N HIS A 5 -29.55 5.46 -0.82
CA HIS A 5 -29.30 4.05 -0.55
C HIS A 5 -28.43 3.41 -1.63
N ALA A 6 -28.70 3.69 -2.90
CA ALA A 6 -27.89 3.19 -4.02
C ALA A 6 -26.42 3.63 -3.90
N LYS A 7 -26.16 4.91 -3.56
CA LYS A 7 -24.80 5.42 -3.35
C LYS A 7 -24.05 4.71 -2.22
N LYS A 8 -24.71 4.45 -1.09
CA LYS A 8 -24.10 3.72 0.04
C LYS A 8 -23.76 2.29 -0.35
N SER A 9 -24.67 1.59 -1.05
CA SER A 9 -24.43 0.24 -1.55
C SER A 9 -23.27 0.21 -2.55
N ILE A 10 -23.22 1.14 -3.50
CA ILE A 10 -22.12 1.23 -4.47
C ILE A 10 -20.77 1.42 -3.76
N LYS A 11 -20.69 2.38 -2.83
CA LYS A 11 -19.44 2.62 -2.08
C LYS A 11 -19.01 1.39 -1.29
N HIS A 12 -19.96 0.73 -0.65
CA HIS A 12 -19.70 -0.48 0.13
C HIS A 12 -19.16 -1.64 -0.72
N GLU A 13 -19.73 -1.86 -1.91
CA GLU A 13 -19.24 -2.91 -2.81
C GLU A 13 -17.86 -2.56 -3.39
N ILE A 14 -17.60 -1.29 -3.72
CA ILE A 14 -16.25 -0.84 -4.11
C ILE A 14 -15.25 -1.10 -2.97
N ASP A 15 -15.62 -0.77 -1.73
CA ASP A 15 -14.72 -0.94 -0.58
C ASP A 15 -14.37 -2.41 -0.33
N LYS A 16 -15.35 -3.32 -0.43
CA LYS A 16 -15.07 -4.75 -0.34
C LYS A 16 -14.12 -5.24 -1.44
N LEU A 17 -14.27 -4.71 -2.65
CA LEU A 17 -13.53 -5.16 -3.82
C LEU A 17 -12.08 -4.64 -3.83
N ALA A 18 -11.90 -3.36 -3.53
CA ALA A 18 -10.68 -2.63 -3.86
C ALA A 18 -10.03 -1.88 -2.68
N ASP A 19 -10.68 -1.79 -1.51
CA ASP A 19 -10.09 -1.07 -0.38
C ASP A 19 -8.95 -1.87 0.26
N HIS A 20 -7.78 -1.25 0.34
CA HIS A 20 -6.58 -1.80 0.98
C HIS A 20 -6.22 -3.22 0.51
N VAL A 21 -6.42 -3.52 -0.77
CA VAL A 21 -5.95 -4.76 -1.41
C VAL A 21 -4.74 -4.49 -2.29
N LEU A 22 -3.92 -5.52 -2.52
CA LEU A 22 -2.96 -5.52 -3.61
C LEU A 22 -3.68 -5.85 -4.92
N ILE A 23 -3.68 -4.91 -5.86
CA ILE A 23 -4.22 -5.14 -7.21
C ILE A 23 -3.14 -5.82 -8.06
N VAL A 24 -3.46 -6.96 -8.65
CA VAL A 24 -2.50 -7.82 -9.35
C VAL A 24 -2.95 -8.03 -10.80
N PRO A 25 -2.15 -7.63 -11.81
CA PRO A 25 -2.44 -7.94 -13.21
C PRO A 25 -2.07 -9.40 -13.51
N GLU A 26 -3.03 -10.31 -13.38
CA GLU A 26 -2.76 -11.76 -13.39
C GLU A 26 -2.37 -12.33 -14.76
N GLN A 27 -2.55 -11.56 -15.84
CA GLN A 27 -2.10 -11.95 -17.20
C GLN A 27 -0.70 -11.40 -17.52
N ASN A 28 -0.07 -10.68 -16.59
CA ASN A 28 1.29 -10.20 -16.78
C ASN A 28 2.28 -11.38 -16.75
N SER A 29 3.09 -11.54 -17.79
CA SER A 29 4.04 -12.66 -17.94
C SER A 29 5.15 -12.69 -16.88
N HIS A 30 5.35 -11.58 -16.15
CA HIS A 30 6.30 -11.50 -15.04
C HIS A 30 5.68 -11.81 -13.68
N ILE A 31 4.36 -12.03 -13.61
CA ILE A 31 3.65 -12.32 -12.37
C ILE A 31 3.25 -13.79 -12.32
N ILE A 32 3.55 -14.42 -11.20
CA ILE A 32 3.11 -15.79 -10.88
C ILE A 32 2.15 -15.68 -9.71
N VAL A 33 0.90 -16.08 -9.94
CA VAL A 33 -0.11 -16.21 -8.89
C VAL A 33 -0.31 -17.68 -8.58
N SER A 34 -0.40 -18.01 -7.30
CA SER A 34 -0.75 -19.37 -6.88
C SER A 34 -1.59 -19.36 -5.61
N HIS A 35 -2.30 -20.46 -5.38
CA HIS A 35 -3.22 -20.59 -4.25
C HIS A 35 -2.86 -21.81 -3.41
N ALA A 36 -2.97 -21.66 -2.09
CA ALA A 36 -2.79 -22.74 -1.12
C ALA A 36 -3.88 -22.62 -0.05
N GLY A 37 -4.97 -23.37 -0.21
CA GLY A 37 -6.15 -23.25 0.67
C GLY A 37 -6.77 -21.86 0.56
N THR A 38 -6.79 -21.11 1.68
CA THR A 38 -7.30 -19.72 1.75
C THR A 38 -6.21 -18.66 1.54
N THR A 39 -4.99 -19.08 1.20
CA THR A 39 -3.85 -18.19 0.98
C THR A 39 -3.65 -17.97 -0.52
N THR A 40 -3.36 -16.72 -0.89
CA THR A 40 -2.86 -16.35 -2.22
C THR A 40 -1.40 -15.94 -2.09
N GLU A 41 -0.61 -16.40 -3.04
CA GLU A 41 0.80 -16.04 -3.20
C GLU A 41 1.01 -15.38 -4.56
N VAL A 42 1.74 -14.27 -4.55
CA VAL A 42 2.07 -13.49 -5.75
C VAL A 42 3.57 -13.28 -5.78
N ALA A 43 4.21 -13.77 -6.83
CA ALA A 43 5.61 -13.48 -7.11
C ALA A 43 5.72 -12.62 -8.38
N MET A 44 6.58 -11.60 -8.34
CA MET A 44 6.96 -10.82 -9.51
C MET A 44 8.42 -11.12 -9.84
N LEU A 45 8.70 -11.50 -11.08
CA LEU A 45 10.03 -11.85 -11.57
C LEU A 45 10.55 -10.77 -12.52
N ARG A 46 11.85 -10.50 -12.44
CA ARG A 46 12.58 -9.70 -13.44
C ARG A 46 12.70 -10.48 -14.75
N LYS A 47 13.09 -9.79 -15.83
CA LYS A 47 13.31 -10.42 -17.15
C LYS A 47 14.36 -11.54 -17.14
N ASN A 48 15.32 -11.48 -16.21
CA ASN A 48 16.35 -12.51 -16.03
C ASN A 48 15.88 -13.69 -15.15
N GLY A 49 14.63 -13.69 -14.69
CA GLY A 49 14.05 -14.73 -13.83
C GLY A 49 14.28 -14.53 -12.33
N GLU A 50 15.06 -13.53 -11.90
CA GLU A 50 15.23 -13.24 -10.48
C GLU A 50 13.95 -12.67 -9.86
N THR A 51 13.62 -13.11 -8.65
CA THR A 51 12.49 -12.57 -7.89
C THR A 51 12.70 -11.09 -7.60
N GLN A 52 11.74 -10.26 -7.98
CA GLN A 52 11.67 -8.85 -7.59
C GLN A 52 10.86 -8.66 -6.30
N CYS A 53 9.78 -9.43 -6.17
CA CYS A 53 8.89 -9.39 -5.02
C CYS A 53 8.18 -10.73 -4.85
N PHE A 54 7.91 -11.12 -3.61
CA PHE A 54 7.01 -12.20 -3.25
C PHE A 54 6.11 -11.73 -2.11
N ILE A 55 4.81 -11.97 -2.21
CA ILE A 55 3.81 -11.61 -1.20
C ILE A 55 2.91 -12.81 -0.99
N SER A 56 2.67 -13.19 0.27
CA SER A 56 1.75 -14.22 0.68
C SER A 56 0.80 -13.69 1.74
N GLY A 57 -0.48 -14.06 1.62
CA GLY A 57 -1.48 -13.69 2.61
C GLY A 57 -2.86 -14.26 2.31
N PRO A 58 -3.86 -13.96 3.16
CA PRO A 58 -5.26 -14.29 2.93
C PRO A 58 -5.74 -13.80 1.56
N GLN A 59 -6.55 -14.61 0.87
CA GLN A 59 -7.09 -14.33 -0.47
C GLN A 59 -7.74 -12.95 -0.59
N GLU A 60 -8.46 -12.51 0.42
CA GLU A 60 -9.13 -11.20 0.46
C GLU A 60 -8.17 -10.01 0.42
N SER A 61 -6.86 -10.24 0.58
CA SER A 61 -5.84 -9.19 0.51
C SER A 61 -5.45 -8.84 -0.92
N PHE A 62 -5.96 -9.59 -1.90
CA PHE A 62 -5.58 -9.47 -3.31
C PHE A 62 -6.82 -9.27 -4.16
N TRP A 63 -6.73 -8.35 -5.11
CA TRP A 63 -7.67 -8.25 -6.22
C TRP A 63 -6.95 -8.61 -7.50
N LEU A 64 -7.20 -9.84 -7.98
CA LEU A 64 -6.66 -10.33 -9.25
C LEU A 64 -7.48 -9.76 -10.39
N VAL A 65 -6.82 -9.04 -11.30
CA VAL A 65 -7.44 -8.38 -12.44
C VAL A 65 -6.94 -9.03 -13.72
N GLN A 66 -7.88 -9.48 -14.56
CA GLN A 66 -7.64 -10.09 -15.87
C GLN A 66 -7.09 -9.08 -16.88
N THR A 67 -5.83 -8.70 -16.71
CA THR A 67 -5.08 -7.78 -17.58
C THR A 67 -3.58 -8.01 -17.42
N ASP A 68 -2.80 -7.58 -18.40
CA ASP A 68 -1.34 -7.55 -18.39
C ASP A 68 -0.78 -6.29 -17.69
N ASN A 69 -1.53 -5.19 -17.68
CA ASN A 69 -1.12 -3.92 -17.07
C ASN A 69 -2.29 -3.19 -16.40
N ILE A 70 -2.09 -2.82 -15.12
CA ILE A 70 -3.09 -2.05 -14.37
C ILE A 70 -3.11 -0.60 -14.83
N ASN A 71 -4.27 -0.14 -15.28
CA ASN A 71 -4.56 1.26 -15.57
C ASN A 71 -5.99 1.62 -15.14
N SER A 72 -6.27 2.93 -14.96
CA SER A 72 -7.58 3.39 -14.47
C SER A 72 -8.75 2.87 -15.30
N ARG A 73 -8.64 2.86 -16.63
CA ARG A 73 -9.72 2.41 -17.52
C ARG A 73 -10.06 0.93 -17.31
N CYS A 74 -9.04 0.09 -17.13
CA CYS A 74 -9.24 -1.33 -16.82
C CYS A 74 -9.96 -1.50 -15.48
N LEU A 75 -9.53 -0.78 -14.44
CA LEU A 75 -10.14 -0.84 -13.12
C LEU A 75 -11.57 -0.30 -13.12
N GLU A 76 -11.82 0.83 -13.76
CA GLU A 76 -13.17 1.41 -13.94
C GLU A 76 -14.12 0.39 -14.56
N SER A 77 -13.74 -0.21 -15.69
CA SER A 77 -14.57 -1.19 -16.38
C SER A 77 -14.85 -2.44 -15.53
N GLN A 78 -13.87 -2.92 -14.77
CA GLN A 78 -14.05 -4.07 -13.88
C GLN A 78 -14.96 -3.73 -12.69
N ILE A 79 -14.81 -2.53 -12.11
CA ILE A 79 -15.69 -2.04 -11.04
C ILE A 79 -17.12 -1.87 -11.55
N GLU A 80 -17.32 -1.27 -12.73
CA GLU A 80 -18.64 -1.13 -13.37
C GLU A 80 -19.31 -2.48 -13.56
N LYS A 81 -18.59 -3.45 -14.12
CA LYS A 81 -19.09 -4.82 -14.31
C LYS A 81 -19.48 -5.48 -12.98
N HIS A 82 -18.65 -5.33 -11.95
CA HIS A 82 -18.94 -5.85 -10.61
C HIS A 82 -20.19 -5.20 -10.01
N LEU A 83 -20.28 -3.86 -10.07
CA LEU A 83 -21.41 -3.10 -9.54
C LEU A 83 -22.71 -3.42 -10.27
N LEU A 84 -22.71 -3.53 -11.60
CA LEU A 84 -23.91 -3.89 -12.37
C LEU A 84 -24.48 -5.25 -11.95
N ALA A 85 -23.61 -6.22 -11.61
CA ALA A 85 -24.05 -7.52 -11.11
C ALA A 85 -24.68 -7.46 -9.71
N CYS A 86 -24.37 -6.44 -8.92
CA CYS A 86 -24.87 -6.24 -7.56
C CYS A 86 -26.06 -5.27 -7.47
N LEU A 87 -26.29 -4.45 -8.50
CA LEU A 87 -27.34 -3.44 -8.52
C LEU A 87 -28.71 -4.03 -8.91
N PRO A 88 -29.84 -3.42 -8.48
CA PRO A 88 -31.16 -3.91 -8.84
C PRO A 88 -31.43 -3.86 -10.35
N GLN A 89 -32.30 -4.76 -10.84
CA GLN A 89 -32.64 -4.93 -12.27
C GLN A 89 -33.07 -3.64 -13.02
N GLY A 90 -33.48 -2.59 -12.31
CA GLY A 90 -33.84 -1.30 -12.91
C GLY A 90 -32.65 -0.45 -13.35
N VAL A 91 -31.43 -0.73 -12.88
CA VAL A 91 -30.21 -0.03 -13.28
C VAL A 91 -29.62 -0.72 -14.50
N LYS A 92 -29.65 -0.04 -15.64
CA LYS A 92 -29.17 -0.58 -16.92
C LYS A 92 -27.69 -0.28 -17.19
N ASP A 93 -27.16 0.75 -16.56
CA ASP A 93 -25.81 1.24 -16.80
C ASP A 93 -25.26 1.97 -15.58
N ILE A 94 -23.94 1.96 -15.43
CA ILE A 94 -23.19 2.71 -14.43
C ILE A 94 -21.84 3.10 -15.03
N THR A 95 -21.44 4.34 -14.81
CA THR A 95 -20.12 4.84 -15.19
C THR A 95 -19.32 5.19 -13.95
N ILE A 96 -18.11 4.68 -13.86
CA ILE A 96 -17.15 4.96 -12.81
C ILE A 96 -15.98 5.73 -13.42
N THR A 97 -15.52 6.76 -12.71
CA THR A 97 -14.31 7.50 -13.09
C THR A 97 -13.39 7.58 -11.87
N LEU A 98 -12.24 6.93 -11.99
CA LEU A 98 -11.17 6.96 -11.02
C LEU A 98 -10.26 8.15 -11.33
N ARG A 99 -10.10 9.04 -10.35
CA ARG A 99 -9.19 10.17 -10.43
C ARG A 99 -8.21 10.14 -9.27
N PRO A 100 -6.92 10.43 -9.52
CA PRO A 100 -6.00 10.72 -8.43
C PRO A 100 -6.50 11.90 -7.59
N GLU A 101 -6.21 11.87 -6.29
CA GLU A 101 -6.43 13.03 -5.43
C GLU A 101 -5.63 14.25 -5.96
N SER A 102 -6.22 15.44 -5.86
CA SER A 102 -5.49 16.67 -6.16
C SER A 102 -4.58 17.02 -4.98
N ILE A 103 -3.27 16.95 -5.18
CA ILE A 103 -2.27 17.32 -4.18
C ILE A 103 -1.51 18.54 -4.69
N ASN A 104 -1.49 19.60 -3.87
CA ASN A 104 -0.71 20.81 -4.14
C ASN A 104 0.68 20.69 -3.49
N GLY A 105 1.74 20.64 -4.30
CA GLY A 105 3.13 20.47 -3.88
C GLY A 105 3.66 19.06 -4.15
N ASP A 106 4.75 18.70 -3.47
CA ASP A 106 5.38 17.40 -3.64
C ASP A 106 4.45 16.27 -3.15
N SER A 107 4.35 15.20 -3.94
CA SER A 107 3.63 13.98 -3.60
C SER A 107 4.52 12.77 -3.80
N TYR A 108 4.34 11.75 -2.98
CA TYR A 108 5.06 10.49 -3.05
C TYR A 108 4.11 9.32 -2.84
N HIS A 109 4.50 8.15 -3.34
CA HIS A 109 3.77 6.91 -3.13
C HIS A 109 4.57 5.99 -2.23
N TYR A 110 3.94 5.33 -1.28
CA TYR A 110 4.57 4.26 -0.52
C TYR A 110 3.58 3.15 -0.23
N SER A 111 4.11 1.96 0.05
CA SER A 111 3.32 0.82 0.51
C SER A 111 3.77 0.40 1.90
N HIS A 112 2.86 -0.19 2.67
CA HIS A 112 3.14 -0.78 3.97
C HIS A 112 2.06 -1.80 4.36
N GLY A 113 2.18 -2.37 5.55
CA GLY A 113 1.10 -3.05 6.24
C GLY A 113 1.10 -2.74 7.74
N LEU A 114 -0.08 -2.59 8.34
CA LEU A 114 -0.24 -2.13 9.72
C LEU A 114 -0.71 -3.26 10.63
N LYS A 115 0.25 -4.07 11.10
CA LYS A 115 0.02 -5.22 12.00
C LYS A 115 -0.86 -4.91 13.21
N LYS A 116 -0.67 -3.74 13.84
CA LYS A 116 -1.35 -3.33 15.09
C LYS A 116 -2.69 -2.63 14.89
N HIS A 117 -3.14 -2.41 13.65
CA HIS A 117 -4.44 -1.80 13.35
C HIS A 117 -5.57 -2.85 13.30
N ARG A 118 -6.81 -2.40 13.15
CA ARG A 118 -7.98 -3.27 12.87
C ARG A 118 -8.39 -3.14 11.41
N GLY A 119 -9.06 -4.18 10.88
CA GLY A 119 -9.60 -4.17 9.52
C GLY A 119 -8.53 -4.31 8.44
N ASN A 120 -8.86 -3.85 7.23
CA ASN A 120 -8.07 -4.12 6.02
C ASN A 120 -6.67 -3.46 6.01
N CYS A 121 -6.42 -2.47 6.87
CA CYS A 121 -5.10 -1.87 7.03
C CYS A 121 -4.03 -2.88 7.52
N GLN A 122 -4.45 -4.04 8.05
CA GLN A 122 -3.53 -5.12 8.41
C GLN A 122 -2.89 -5.83 7.21
N ARG A 123 -3.43 -5.64 6.01
CA ARG A 123 -2.94 -6.27 4.78
C ARG A 123 -1.57 -5.72 4.41
N ILE A 124 -0.68 -6.63 4.06
CA ILE A 124 0.78 -6.41 3.98
C ILE A 124 1.24 -5.47 2.85
N ALA A 125 0.42 -5.23 1.84
CA ALA A 125 0.88 -4.47 0.66
C ALA A 125 -0.21 -3.54 0.12
N HIS A 126 -0.80 -2.72 1.00
CA HIS A 126 -1.61 -1.60 0.55
C HIS A 126 -0.75 -0.34 0.40
N GLY A 127 -1.18 0.57 -0.47
CA GLY A 127 -0.41 1.75 -0.85
C GLY A 127 -1.15 3.04 -0.59
N HIS A 128 -0.38 4.10 -0.35
CA HIS A 128 -0.87 5.47 -0.18
C HIS A 128 -0.23 6.38 -1.21
N ARG A 129 -0.98 7.37 -1.65
CA ARG A 129 -0.44 8.55 -2.34
C ARG A 129 -0.53 9.71 -1.37
N SER A 130 0.62 10.21 -0.96
CA SER A 130 0.72 11.11 0.17
C SER A 130 1.34 12.44 -0.20
N ALA A 131 0.96 13.46 0.58
CA ALA A 131 1.66 14.73 0.66
C ALA A 131 2.35 14.81 2.01
N ILE A 132 3.31 15.74 2.11
CA ILE A 132 3.90 16.09 3.39
C ILE A 132 4.07 17.61 3.45
N ARG A 133 3.88 18.18 4.63
CA ARG A 133 4.25 19.57 4.91
C ARG A 133 5.22 19.61 6.06
N ILE A 134 6.31 20.34 5.89
CA ILE A 134 7.35 20.43 6.91
C ILE A 134 7.62 21.90 7.16
N PHE A 135 7.59 22.29 8.42
CA PHE A 135 7.88 23.65 8.86
C PHE A 135 9.15 23.64 9.72
N VAL A 136 10.02 24.62 9.47
CA VAL A 136 11.25 24.87 10.24
C VAL A 136 11.15 26.28 10.79
N ASP A 137 11.13 26.40 12.12
CA ASP A 137 10.94 27.66 12.84
C ASP A 137 9.67 28.43 12.40
N GLY A 138 8.61 27.67 12.07
CA GLY A 138 7.31 28.19 11.62
C GLY A 138 7.19 28.44 10.12
N GLU A 139 8.29 28.35 9.37
CA GLU A 139 8.32 28.59 7.92
C GLU A 139 8.29 27.27 7.14
N ARG A 140 7.46 27.18 6.10
CA ARG A 140 7.33 25.96 5.29
C ARG A 140 8.62 25.70 4.50
N SER A 141 9.19 24.51 4.66
CA SER A 141 10.45 24.12 4.04
C SER A 141 10.25 23.12 2.90
N HIS A 142 10.14 23.64 1.68
CA HIS A 142 10.05 22.83 0.46
C HIS A 142 11.27 21.91 0.25
N MET A 143 12.45 22.31 0.72
CA MET A 143 13.65 21.49 0.66
C MET A 143 13.48 20.17 1.44
N TRP A 144 12.93 20.24 2.67
CA TRP A 144 12.70 19.04 3.47
C TRP A 144 11.55 18.21 2.91
N GLU A 145 10.48 18.86 2.42
CA GLU A 145 9.36 18.17 1.75
C GLU A 145 9.87 17.34 0.57
N GLN A 146 10.64 17.95 -0.34
CA GLN A 146 11.20 17.27 -1.51
C GLN A 146 12.11 16.11 -1.10
N LYS A 147 12.95 16.30 -0.07
CA LYS A 147 13.87 15.27 0.41
C LYS A 147 13.13 14.03 0.92
N TRP A 148 12.09 14.24 1.73
CA TRP A 148 11.29 13.12 2.27
C TRP A 148 10.38 12.49 1.22
N ALA A 149 9.76 13.30 0.37
CA ALA A 149 9.00 12.80 -0.77
C ALA A 149 9.88 11.92 -1.66
N THR A 150 11.09 12.36 -1.97
CA THR A 150 12.04 11.56 -2.77
C THR A 150 12.45 10.26 -2.09
N ARG A 151 12.76 10.31 -0.79
CA ARG A 151 13.18 9.13 -0.02
C ARG A 151 12.12 8.02 -0.02
N TRP A 152 10.85 8.39 0.11
CA TRP A 152 9.77 7.42 0.24
C TRP A 152 9.01 7.14 -1.05
N ASN A 153 9.30 7.84 -2.14
CA ASN A 153 8.60 7.62 -3.39
C ASN A 153 8.90 6.23 -3.97
N ASN A 154 7.85 5.43 -4.13
CA ASN A 154 7.87 4.01 -4.49
C ASN A 154 8.62 3.11 -3.51
N ALA A 155 8.71 3.51 -2.23
CA ALA A 155 9.29 2.68 -1.19
C ALA A 155 8.23 1.80 -0.51
N TYR A 156 8.66 0.66 0.01
CA TYR A 156 7.94 -0.09 1.01
C TYR A 156 8.48 0.27 2.39
N LEU A 157 7.63 0.84 3.24
CA LEU A 157 7.99 1.20 4.61
C LEU A 157 7.79 -0.01 5.50
N LEU A 158 8.88 -0.48 6.11
CA LEU A 158 8.89 -1.69 6.93
C LEU A 158 9.31 -1.36 8.36
N SER A 159 8.50 -1.76 9.33
CA SER A 159 8.92 -1.69 10.73
C SER A 159 10.03 -2.69 11.00
N ARG A 160 11.08 -2.26 11.69
CA ARG A 160 12.22 -3.10 12.06
C ARG A 160 11.81 -4.32 12.89
N GLU A 161 10.73 -4.22 13.67
CA GLU A 161 10.24 -5.33 14.50
C GLU A 161 9.72 -6.52 13.67
N ASP A 162 9.31 -6.27 12.43
CA ASP A 162 8.72 -7.28 11.53
C ASP A 162 9.74 -7.82 10.50
N VAL A 163 11.01 -7.39 10.57
CA VAL A 163 12.09 -7.95 9.77
C VAL A 163 12.43 -9.33 10.31
N VAL A 164 12.43 -10.33 9.43
CA VAL A 164 12.71 -11.73 9.79
C VAL A 164 13.78 -12.33 8.90
N THR A 165 14.32 -13.48 9.29
CA THR A 165 15.20 -14.26 8.41
C THR A 165 14.36 -15.13 7.47
N VAL A 166 14.84 -15.39 6.25
CA VAL A 166 14.12 -16.24 5.28
C VAL A 166 13.74 -17.62 5.86
N THR A 167 14.53 -18.14 6.79
CA THR A 167 14.28 -19.43 7.47
C THR A 167 13.02 -19.46 8.33
N THR A 168 12.44 -18.30 8.67
CA THR A 168 11.15 -18.22 9.39
C THR A 168 9.96 -18.14 8.45
N LEU A 169 10.20 -18.00 7.13
CA LEU A 169 9.14 -17.95 6.13
C LEU A 169 8.73 -19.36 5.69
N SER A 170 7.59 -19.44 5.01
CA SER A 170 7.08 -20.68 4.44
C SER A 170 8.07 -21.29 3.43
N PRO A 171 8.11 -22.63 3.27
CA PRO A 171 8.97 -23.28 2.27
C PRO A 171 8.78 -22.75 0.84
N ARG A 172 7.57 -22.28 0.51
CA ARG A 172 7.27 -21.67 -0.79
C ARG A 172 7.91 -20.31 -0.93
N ALA A 173 7.86 -19.46 0.10
CA ALA A 173 8.58 -18.19 0.12
C ALA A 173 10.10 -18.43 -0.02
N VAL A 174 10.67 -19.39 0.72
CA VAL A 174 12.10 -19.73 0.66
C VAL A 174 12.55 -20.03 -0.78
N ALA A 175 11.71 -20.66 -1.61
CA ALA A 175 12.02 -20.97 -3.00
C ALA A 175 12.20 -19.73 -3.90
N TYR A 176 11.63 -18.58 -3.53
CA TYR A 176 11.77 -17.31 -4.26
C TYR A 176 12.92 -16.44 -3.73
N TRP A 177 13.59 -16.83 -2.66
CA TRP A 177 14.53 -15.97 -1.97
C TRP A 177 15.90 -15.86 -2.67
N HIS A 178 16.50 -14.68 -2.56
CA HIS A 178 17.92 -14.45 -2.77
C HIS A 178 18.41 -13.33 -1.84
N LYS A 179 19.73 -13.17 -1.70
CA LYS A 179 20.36 -12.21 -0.79
C LYS A 179 19.99 -10.73 -1.01
N GLY A 180 19.40 -10.41 -2.16
CA GLY A 180 18.95 -9.05 -2.50
C GLY A 180 17.57 -8.72 -1.96
N LEU A 181 16.89 -9.67 -1.29
CA LEU A 181 15.55 -9.45 -0.73
C LEU A 181 15.60 -9.21 0.78
N THR A 182 14.85 -8.22 1.24
CA THR A 182 14.47 -8.04 2.64
C THR A 182 13.22 -8.85 2.92
N CYS A 183 13.22 -9.59 4.03
CA CYS A 183 12.13 -10.49 4.43
C CYS A 183 11.36 -9.90 5.61
N SER A 184 10.04 -10.01 5.55
CA SER A 184 9.16 -9.68 6.67
C SER A 184 7.99 -10.64 6.75
N SER A 185 7.52 -10.91 7.97
CA SER A 185 6.27 -11.61 8.18
C SER A 185 5.59 -11.17 9.47
N TRP A 186 4.26 -11.27 9.49
CA TRP A 186 3.51 -11.09 10.74
C TRP A 186 2.18 -11.84 10.70
N ARG A 187 1.64 -12.05 11.90
CA ARG A 187 0.28 -12.55 12.10
C ARG A 187 -0.59 -11.43 12.65
N SER A 188 -1.78 -11.28 12.09
CA SER A 188 -2.81 -10.35 12.53
C SER A 188 -4.16 -11.06 12.64
N SER A 189 -5.22 -10.33 12.97
CA SER A 189 -6.58 -10.88 12.98
C SER A 189 -7.09 -11.28 11.59
N GLN A 190 -6.52 -10.74 10.50
CA GLN A 190 -6.88 -11.13 9.14
C GLN A 190 -6.13 -12.37 8.65
N GLY A 191 -5.05 -12.77 9.33
CA GLY A 191 -4.30 -13.97 8.99
C GLY A 191 -2.79 -13.78 9.10
N TYR A 192 -2.06 -14.63 8.41
CA TYR A 192 -0.61 -14.60 8.36
C TYR A 192 -0.14 -14.07 7.01
N PHE A 193 0.82 -13.17 7.07
CA PHE A 193 1.36 -12.49 5.91
C PHE A 193 2.86 -12.69 5.83
N GLU A 194 3.37 -12.83 4.62
CA GLU A 194 4.80 -12.86 4.31
C GLU A 194 5.07 -11.94 3.14
N ILE A 195 6.19 -11.21 3.20
CA ILE A 195 6.65 -10.39 2.10
C ILE A 195 8.17 -10.47 1.96
N MET A 196 8.61 -10.57 0.72
CA MET A 196 9.99 -10.35 0.33
C MET A 196 10.02 -9.32 -0.79
N LEU A 197 10.89 -8.34 -0.64
CA LEU A 197 11.05 -7.22 -1.58
C LEU A 197 12.53 -6.96 -1.78
N CYS A 198 12.91 -6.54 -2.99
CA CYS A 198 14.28 -6.09 -3.23
C CYS A 198 14.66 -4.98 -2.24
N SER A 199 15.80 -5.15 -1.56
CA SER A 199 16.20 -4.29 -0.45
C SER A 199 16.37 -2.82 -0.86
N GLU A 200 16.64 -2.54 -2.14
CA GLU A 200 16.75 -1.17 -2.65
C GLU A 200 15.43 -0.37 -2.63
N VAL A 201 14.28 -1.03 -2.55
CA VAL A 201 12.96 -0.35 -2.44
C VAL A 201 12.37 -0.41 -1.03
N VAL A 202 13.12 -0.90 -0.04
CA VAL A 202 12.63 -1.04 1.35
C VAL A 202 13.32 -0.01 2.25
N ASP A 203 12.54 0.80 2.96
CA ASP A 203 13.04 1.66 4.04
C ASP A 203 12.66 1.04 5.39
N ILE A 204 13.66 0.59 6.15
CA ILE A 204 13.46 -0.08 7.44
C ILE A 204 13.46 0.96 8.56
N LEU A 205 12.28 1.23 9.10
CA LEU A 205 12.06 2.25 10.12
C LEU A 205 12.17 1.67 11.54
N PRO A 206 12.68 2.44 12.52
CA PRO A 206 12.75 2.01 13.92
C PRO A 206 11.40 2.03 14.65
N CYS A 207 10.32 2.37 13.97
CA CYS A 207 8.97 2.56 14.52
C CYS A 207 7.92 1.86 13.65
N ASP A 208 6.68 1.83 14.14
CA ASP A 208 5.53 1.44 13.32
C ASP A 208 5.37 2.40 12.12
N THR A 209 4.65 1.94 11.10
CA THR A 209 4.47 2.67 9.84
C THR A 209 3.13 3.39 9.75
N THR A 210 2.49 3.67 10.90
CA THR A 210 1.28 4.51 10.99
C THR A 210 1.61 5.95 10.63
N VAL A 211 0.65 6.73 10.12
CA VAL A 211 0.91 8.12 9.73
C VAL A 211 1.42 9.00 10.87
N GLU A 212 0.99 8.75 12.11
CA GLU A 212 1.47 9.43 13.32
C GLU A 212 2.93 9.09 13.61
N SER A 213 3.28 7.80 13.51
CA SER A 213 4.65 7.33 13.74
C SER A 213 5.60 7.84 12.67
N LEU A 214 5.15 7.89 11.41
CA LEU A 214 5.89 8.46 10.30
C LEU A 214 6.14 9.98 10.48
N ALA A 215 5.10 10.75 10.87
CA ALA A 215 5.25 12.18 11.13
C ALA A 215 6.28 12.45 12.23
N LEU A 216 6.20 11.69 13.34
CA LEU A 216 7.15 11.80 14.45
C LEU A 216 8.57 11.40 14.03
N PHE A 217 8.73 10.32 13.28
CA PHE A 217 10.03 9.87 12.78
C PHE A 217 10.71 10.92 11.90
N ILE A 218 9.93 11.56 11.00
CA ILE A 218 10.43 12.65 10.16
C ILE A 218 10.87 13.84 11.02
N ARG A 219 10.05 14.27 11.98
CA ARG A 219 10.37 15.38 12.88
C ARG A 219 11.69 15.12 13.60
N GLN A 220 11.79 13.99 14.29
CA GLN A 220 12.98 13.61 15.05
C GLN A 220 14.23 13.48 14.18
N SER A 221 14.08 12.96 12.96
CA SER A 221 15.19 12.84 12.00
C SER A 221 15.73 14.21 11.57
N ILE A 222 14.86 15.21 11.40
CA ILE A 222 15.27 16.58 11.06
C ILE A 222 15.86 17.29 12.27
N GLU A 223 15.24 17.18 13.44
CA GLU A 223 15.74 17.75 14.71
C GLU A 223 17.14 17.23 15.05
N HIS A 224 17.43 15.96 14.78
CA HIS A 224 18.77 15.42 14.96
C HIS A 224 19.82 16.14 14.10
N GLY A 225 19.46 16.55 12.88
CA GLY A 225 20.31 17.33 11.99
C GLY A 225 20.31 18.84 12.27
N LEU A 226 19.25 19.35 12.93
CA LEU A 226 19.04 20.76 13.25
C LEU A 226 18.58 20.95 14.71
N PRO A 227 19.43 20.71 15.73
CA PRO A 227 18.98 20.58 17.12
C PRO A 227 18.36 21.84 17.75
N ALA A 228 18.63 23.02 17.20
CA ALA A 228 18.10 24.29 17.70
C ALA A 228 16.81 24.73 16.99
N ALA A 229 16.46 24.10 15.87
CA ALA A 229 15.30 24.48 15.08
C ALA A 229 14.03 23.81 15.62
N LYS A 230 12.90 24.51 15.55
CA LYS A 230 11.59 23.92 15.81
C LYS A 230 11.05 23.28 14.54
N ILE A 231 10.84 21.97 14.57
CA ILE A 231 10.34 21.21 13.43
C ILE A 231 8.89 20.82 13.68
N GLU A 232 8.01 21.10 12.72
CA GLU A 232 6.62 20.64 12.73
C GLU A 232 6.36 19.88 11.43
N VAL A 233 5.75 18.70 11.52
CA VAL A 233 5.50 17.82 10.37
C VAL A 233 4.04 17.49 10.26
N HIS A 234 3.43 17.76 9.10
CA HIS A 234 2.09 17.29 8.76
C HIS A 234 2.22 16.19 7.71
N ALA A 235 1.95 14.94 8.09
CA ALA A 235 1.95 13.79 7.19
C ALA A 235 0.52 13.38 6.85
N PHE A 236 0.29 12.91 5.62
CA PHE A 236 -1.04 12.52 5.14
C PHE A 236 -0.99 11.11 4.53
N GLU A 237 -2.05 10.33 4.70
CA GLU A 237 -2.22 8.99 4.08
C GLU A 237 -3.41 8.94 3.10
N GLY A 238 -4.11 10.06 2.93
CA GLY A 238 -5.17 10.22 1.95
C GLY A 238 -6.13 11.35 2.32
N VAL A 239 -7.20 11.48 1.54
CA VAL A 239 -8.22 12.53 1.71
C VAL A 239 -8.76 12.54 3.14
N GLY A 240 -8.49 13.63 3.87
CA GLY A 240 -9.00 13.85 5.22
C GLY A 240 -8.35 12.98 6.30
N LYS A 241 -7.20 12.34 6.03
CA LYS A 241 -6.46 11.52 7.00
C LYS A 241 -4.99 11.93 7.06
N GLY A 242 -4.52 12.25 8.26
CA GLY A 242 -3.15 12.65 8.50
C GLY A 242 -2.84 12.85 9.98
N ALA A 243 -1.60 13.21 10.25
CA ALA A 243 -1.07 13.47 11.59
C ALA A 243 -0.18 14.70 11.61
N ILE A 244 -0.11 15.35 12.77
CA ILE A 244 0.80 16.46 13.06
C ILE A 244 1.71 16.00 14.20
N ALA A 245 3.02 16.21 14.04
CA ALA A 245 4.04 15.85 15.03
C ALA A 245 5.04 16.98 15.26
#